data_AF-A0A4V1ZRS5-F1
#
_entry.id   AF-A0A4V1ZRS5-F1
#
_cell.length_a   1.000
_cell.length_b   1.000
_cell.length_c   1.000
_cell.angle_alpha   90.00
_cell.angle_beta   90.00
_cell.angle_gamma   90.00
#
_symmetry.space_group_name_H-M   'P 1'
#
loop_
_entity.id
_entity.type
_entity.pdbx_description
1 polymer ?
#
loop_
_entity_poly.entity_id
_entity_poly.type
_entity_poly.pdbx_seq_one_letter_code
_entity_poly.pdbx_strand_id
1 'polypeptide(L)'
;MRRVVIAGLLGLCASGASRAETRPHNVVLFVADGLRAGMVNAQNTPTMDRLMKTGVRFTNSHSMFPTFTMPNATAMATGHMLGDTGQFGNTIYTAFPVPGAGDSLTPFLESDPVLGDVDEHFAGNYLNEETILKAARAKGFSTASIGKLGPSLVFDHTERSGQSN
;
A
#
# COMPACT_ATOMS: atom_id res chain seq x y z
N MET A 1 -2.97 -76.69 -33.19
CA MET A 1 -2.48 -75.30 -33.29
C MET A 1 -3.61 -74.34 -32.98
N ARG A 2 -3.33 -73.26 -32.22
CA ARG A 2 -4.09 -71.99 -32.11
C ARG A 2 -5.43 -72.05 -31.34
N ARG A 3 -5.80 -71.10 -30.46
CA ARG A 3 -5.24 -69.79 -30.04
C ARG A 3 -5.79 -69.48 -28.64
N VAL A 4 -4.93 -69.08 -27.70
CA VAL A 4 -5.34 -68.45 -26.43
C VAL A 4 -5.46 -66.96 -26.69
N VAL A 5 -6.59 -66.35 -26.33
CA VAL A 5 -6.78 -64.89 -26.38
C VAL A 5 -6.60 -64.36 -24.97
N ILE A 6 -5.48 -63.68 -24.73
CA ILE A 6 -5.23 -62.94 -23.49
C ILE A 6 -5.75 -61.51 -23.71
N ALA A 7 -6.84 -61.17 -23.05
CA ALA A 7 -7.32 -59.79 -22.98
C ALA A 7 -6.53 -59.06 -21.88
N GLY A 8 -5.55 -58.26 -22.27
CA GLY A 8 -4.83 -57.37 -21.36
C GLY A 8 -5.63 -56.10 -21.12
N LEU A 9 -6.09 -55.88 -19.87
CA LEU A 9 -6.56 -54.57 -19.43
C LEU A 9 -5.34 -53.64 -19.26
N LEU A 10 -5.13 -52.71 -20.18
CA LEU A 10 -4.32 -51.52 -19.91
C LEU A 10 -5.18 -50.56 -19.06
N GLY A 11 -4.97 -50.57 -17.75
CA GLY A 11 -5.46 -49.53 -16.85
C GLY A 11 -4.67 -48.25 -17.09
N LEU A 12 -5.24 -47.32 -17.84
CA LEU A 12 -4.67 -45.97 -18.02
C LEU A 12 -4.92 -45.18 -16.73
N CYS A 13 -3.98 -45.23 -15.79
CA CYS A 13 -3.95 -44.32 -14.65
C CYS A 13 -3.67 -42.91 -15.15
N ALA A 14 -4.72 -42.19 -15.57
CA ALA A 14 -4.65 -40.75 -15.78
C ALA A 14 -4.51 -40.09 -14.40
N SER A 15 -3.27 -39.94 -13.94
CA SER A 15 -2.93 -39.05 -12.84
C SER A 15 -3.26 -37.63 -13.30
N GLY A 16 -4.49 -37.20 -13.10
CA GLY A 16 -4.87 -35.80 -13.25
C GLY A 16 -4.00 -34.99 -12.30
N ALA A 17 -3.03 -34.25 -12.84
CA ALA A 17 -2.29 -33.28 -12.07
C ALA A 17 -3.32 -32.31 -11.48
N SER A 18 -3.56 -32.41 -10.17
CA SER A 18 -4.35 -31.42 -9.46
C SER A 18 -3.61 -30.09 -9.59
N ARG A 19 -4.04 -29.26 -10.53
CA ARG A 19 -3.54 -27.91 -10.67
C ARG A 19 -4.10 -27.17 -9.47
N ALA A 20 -3.26 -26.85 -8.50
CA ALA A 20 -3.64 -25.95 -7.42
C ALA A 20 -4.18 -24.68 -8.08
N GLU A 21 -5.49 -24.46 -7.96
CA GLU A 21 -6.12 -23.26 -8.43
C GLU A 21 -5.48 -22.11 -7.65
N THR A 22 -4.74 -21.25 -8.36
CA THR A 22 -4.15 -20.06 -7.78
C THR A 22 -5.30 -19.16 -7.37
N ARG A 23 -5.73 -19.28 -6.11
CA ARG A 23 -6.71 -18.36 -5.55
C ARG A 23 -6.07 -16.97 -5.52
N PRO A 24 -6.71 -15.94 -6.10
CA PRO A 24 -6.20 -14.59 -5.96
C PRO A 24 -6.13 -14.24 -4.47
N HIS A 25 -4.98 -13.73 -4.04
CA HIS A 25 -4.77 -13.26 -2.68
C HIS A 25 -5.01 -11.75 -2.63
N ASN A 26 -5.81 -11.31 -1.66
CA ASN A 26 -5.96 -9.89 -1.37
C ASN A 26 -4.80 -9.43 -0.48
N VAL A 27 -4.28 -8.24 -0.76
CA VAL A 27 -3.27 -7.57 0.07
C VAL A 27 -3.96 -6.46 0.86
N VAL A 28 -3.77 -6.46 2.18
CA VAL A 28 -4.27 -5.40 3.06
C VAL A 28 -3.08 -4.73 3.72
N LEU A 29 -2.88 -3.45 3.42
CA LEU A 29 -1.92 -2.60 4.12
C LEU A 29 -2.65 -1.94 5.29
N PHE A 30 -2.38 -2.41 6.50
CA PHE A 30 -2.92 -1.82 7.72
C PHE A 30 -1.87 -0.94 8.41
N VAL A 31 -2.13 0.36 8.47
CA VAL A 31 -1.23 1.36 9.06
C VAL A 31 -1.91 1.99 10.27
N ALA A 32 -1.35 1.77 11.46
CA ALA A 32 -1.80 2.41 12.69
C ALA A 32 -0.90 3.62 13.01
N ASP A 33 -1.43 4.84 12.82
CA ASP A 33 -0.71 6.09 13.09
C ASP A 33 -0.30 6.18 14.57
N GLY A 34 0.95 6.57 14.83
CA GLY A 34 1.50 6.71 16.18
C GLY A 34 1.69 5.40 16.97
N LEU A 35 1.45 4.21 16.40
CA LEU A 35 1.63 2.95 17.12
C LEU A 35 3.12 2.58 17.25
N ARG A 36 3.69 2.83 18.43
CA ARG A 36 5.08 2.46 18.73
C ARG A 36 5.21 0.96 18.99
N ALA A 37 6.32 0.37 18.56
CA ALA A 37 6.57 -1.08 18.70
C ALA A 37 6.41 -1.59 20.15
N GLY A 38 6.85 -0.82 21.15
CA GLY A 38 6.72 -1.19 22.57
C GLY A 38 5.30 -1.22 23.13
N MET A 39 4.32 -0.66 22.39
CA MET A 39 2.90 -0.68 22.78
C MET A 39 2.22 -2.01 22.44
N VAL A 40 2.85 -2.81 21.57
CA VAL A 40 2.24 -4.07 21.10
C VAL A 40 2.58 -5.22 22.07
N ASN A 41 1.60 -5.64 22.85
CA ASN A 41 1.74 -6.70 23.84
C ASN A 41 0.39 -7.40 24.11
N ALA A 42 0.45 -8.56 24.79
CA ALA A 42 -0.73 -9.40 25.05
C ALA A 42 -1.81 -8.70 25.88
N GLN A 43 -1.45 -7.70 26.69
CA GLN A 43 -2.36 -6.98 27.58
C GLN A 43 -3.13 -5.88 26.84
N ASN A 44 -2.44 -5.07 26.04
CA ASN A 44 -3.00 -3.88 25.40
C ASN A 44 -3.54 -4.16 24.00
N THR A 45 -2.89 -5.03 23.23
CA THR A 45 -3.19 -5.30 21.81
C THR A 45 -3.09 -6.80 21.47
N PRO A 46 -3.89 -7.65 22.14
CA PRO A 46 -3.78 -9.11 22.06
C PRO A 46 -3.85 -9.66 20.63
N THR A 47 -4.68 -9.06 19.77
CA THR A 47 -4.80 -9.48 18.36
C THR A 47 -3.52 -9.21 17.56
N MET A 48 -2.89 -8.05 17.74
CA MET A 48 -1.65 -7.68 17.04
C MET A 48 -0.45 -8.45 17.59
N ASP A 49 -0.39 -8.66 18.91
CA ASP A 49 0.61 -9.53 19.55
C ASP A 49 0.53 -10.96 19.00
N ARG A 50 -0.67 -11.53 18.87
CA ARG A 50 -0.88 -12.83 18.25
C ARG A 50 -0.42 -12.84 16.78
N LEU A 51 -0.81 -11.84 15.99
CA LEU A 51 -0.43 -11.73 14.58
C LEU A 51 1.10 -11.71 14.40
N MET A 52 1.81 -10.93 15.22
CA MET A 52 3.28 -10.88 15.19
C MET A 52 3.93 -12.21 15.57
N LYS A 53 3.32 -12.98 16.48
CA LYS A 53 3.83 -14.29 16.93
C LYS A 53 3.56 -15.43 15.95
N THR A 54 2.46 -15.36 15.20
CA THR A 54 2.08 -16.39 14.22
C THR A 54 2.47 -16.04 12.78
N GLY A 55 2.96 -14.82 12.53
CA GLY A 55 3.36 -14.33 11.22
C GLY A 55 4.85 -14.01 11.14
N VAL A 56 5.22 -13.15 10.19
CA VAL A 56 6.58 -12.63 10.03
C VAL A 56 6.68 -11.30 10.77
N ARG A 57 7.66 -11.19 11.67
CA ARG A 57 7.96 -9.97 12.41
C ARG A 57 9.34 -9.43 12.05
N PHE A 58 9.37 -8.19 11.58
CA PHE A 58 10.61 -7.43 11.46
C PHE A 58 10.91 -6.75 12.81
N THR A 59 12.08 -7.04 13.39
CA THR A 59 12.47 -6.54 14.72
C THR A 59 13.29 -5.26 14.68
N ASN A 60 13.69 -4.81 13.49
CA ASN A 60 14.54 -3.65 13.26
C ASN A 60 13.96 -2.71 12.18
N SER A 61 12.63 -2.49 12.22
CA SER A 61 11.96 -1.53 11.36
C SER A 61 12.11 -0.11 11.92
N HIS A 62 12.40 0.85 11.05
CA HIS A 62 12.62 2.25 11.41
C HIS A 62 11.69 3.16 10.60
N SER A 63 11.25 4.25 11.23
CA SER A 63 10.56 5.34 10.55
C SER A 63 11.54 6.17 9.74
N MET A 64 11.02 6.90 8.75
CA MET A 64 11.76 7.97 8.10
C MET A 64 12.03 9.11 9.09
N PHE A 65 13.18 9.77 8.94
CA PHE A 65 13.46 11.03 9.61
C PHE A 65 13.15 12.21 8.67
N PRO A 66 12.38 13.23 9.12
CA PRO A 66 11.76 13.34 10.44
C PRO A 66 10.54 12.42 10.62
N THR A 67 10.30 11.97 11.84
CA THR A 67 9.28 10.96 12.19
C THR A 67 7.87 11.55 12.28
N PHE A 68 7.42 12.20 11.21
CA PHE A 68 6.05 12.73 11.08
C PHE A 68 5.18 11.81 10.21
N THR A 69 3.86 12.01 10.32
CA THR A 69 2.84 11.19 9.64
C THR A 69 3.01 11.22 8.13
N MET A 70 3.05 12.41 7.52
CA MET A 70 3.07 12.52 6.06
C MET A 70 4.38 12.03 5.42
N PRO A 71 5.59 12.36 5.93
CA PRO A 71 6.82 11.77 5.41
C PRO A 71 6.81 10.24 5.41
N ASN A 72 6.38 9.62 6.51
CA ASN A 72 6.30 8.16 6.57
C ASN A 72 5.22 7.60 5.62
N ALA A 73 4.10 8.30 5.44
CA ALA A 73 3.07 7.90 4.49
C ALA A 73 3.59 7.88 3.05
N THR A 74 4.34 8.90 2.62
CA THR A 74 4.93 8.91 1.27
C THR A 74 5.92 7.77 1.07
N ALA A 75 6.80 7.54 2.05
CA ALA A 75 7.77 6.45 1.97
C ALA A 75 7.09 5.07 1.95
N MET A 76 6.00 4.87 2.69
CA MET A 76 5.22 3.62 2.61
C MET A 76 4.45 3.49 1.29
N ALA A 77 3.94 4.60 0.75
CA ALA A 77 3.18 4.59 -0.49
C ALA A 77 4.05 4.28 -1.71
N THR A 78 5.29 4.76 -1.74
CA THR A 78 6.17 4.67 -2.93
C THR A 78 7.32 3.67 -2.75
N GLY A 79 7.76 3.44 -1.51
CA GLY A 79 9.02 2.72 -1.23
C GLY A 79 10.27 3.60 -1.36
N HIS A 80 10.12 4.89 -1.65
CA HIS A 80 11.22 5.83 -1.83
C HIS A 80 11.54 6.62 -0.55
N MET A 81 12.76 7.15 -0.48
CA MET A 81 13.15 8.05 0.61
C MET A 81 12.63 9.47 0.37
N LEU A 82 12.70 10.32 1.40
CA LEU A 82 12.15 11.69 1.34
C LEU A 82 12.87 12.58 0.33
N GLY A 83 14.11 12.24 -0.03
CA GLY A 83 14.86 12.93 -1.09
C GLY A 83 14.17 12.86 -2.46
N ASP A 84 13.45 11.77 -2.72
CA ASP A 84 12.75 11.55 -3.99
C ASP A 84 11.33 12.13 -3.92
N THR A 85 10.62 11.90 -2.82
CA THR A 85 9.21 12.32 -2.66
C THR A 85 9.03 13.79 -2.29
N GLY A 86 10.07 14.47 -1.80
CA GLY A 86 10.04 15.87 -1.40
C GLY A 86 9.20 16.18 -0.14
N GLN A 87 8.52 15.20 0.45
CA GLN A 87 7.65 15.41 1.60
C GLN A 87 8.40 15.26 2.93
N PHE A 88 9.13 16.31 3.32
CA PHE A 88 9.95 16.33 4.54
C PHE A 88 9.18 16.68 5.83
N GLY A 89 7.88 16.96 5.76
CA GLY A 89 7.08 17.26 6.94
C GLY A 89 5.58 17.20 6.68
N ASN A 90 4.81 17.36 7.75
CA ASN A 90 3.36 17.56 7.65
C ASN A 90 3.03 18.98 7.13
N THR A 91 3.94 19.93 7.34
CA THR A 91 3.92 21.27 6.76
C THR A 91 5.25 21.48 6.06
N ILE A 92 5.22 21.94 4.81
CA ILE A 92 6.41 22.22 4.01
C ILE A 92 6.31 23.60 3.36
N TYR A 93 7.44 24.20 3.01
CA TYR A 93 7.45 25.38 2.16
C TYR A 93 7.25 24.96 0.69
N THR A 94 6.17 25.41 0.06
CA THR A 94 5.80 25.00 -1.31
C THR A 94 6.37 25.91 -2.40
N ALA A 95 6.86 27.10 -2.05
CA ALA A 95 7.28 28.15 -3.00
C ALA A 95 6.19 28.69 -3.95
N PHE A 96 4.92 28.34 -3.73
CA PHE A 96 3.75 28.93 -4.38
C PHE A 96 2.57 28.99 -3.38
N PRO A 97 1.66 29.98 -3.52
CA PRO A 97 0.48 30.09 -2.66
C PRO A 97 -0.47 28.92 -2.92
N VAL A 98 -0.89 28.23 -1.86
CA VAL A 98 -1.82 27.08 -1.96
C VAL A 98 -3.24 27.52 -1.59
N PRO A 99 -4.19 27.57 -2.55
CA PRO A 99 -5.54 28.11 -2.33
C PRO A 99 -6.31 27.43 -1.19
N GLY A 100 -6.28 26.11 -1.12
CA GLY A 100 -6.90 25.27 -0.09
C GLY A 100 -6.29 25.44 1.30
N ALA A 101 -5.18 26.17 1.41
CA ALA A 101 -4.56 26.60 2.66
C ALA A 101 -4.68 28.11 2.92
N GLY A 102 -5.56 28.81 2.21
CA GLY A 102 -5.70 30.27 2.30
C GLY A 102 -4.47 31.01 1.78
N ASP A 103 -3.94 30.57 0.63
CA ASP A 103 -2.75 31.11 -0.04
C ASP A 103 -1.46 31.04 0.78
N SER A 104 -1.42 30.17 1.80
CA SER A 104 -0.22 29.91 2.59
C SER A 104 0.90 29.30 1.73
N LEU A 105 2.12 29.79 1.91
CA LEU A 105 3.35 29.19 1.36
C LEU A 105 3.87 28.02 2.21
N THR A 106 3.29 27.81 3.40
CA THR A 106 3.61 26.69 4.29
C THR A 106 2.33 25.94 4.67
N PRO A 107 1.69 25.27 3.72
CA PRO A 107 0.43 24.59 3.95
C PRO A 107 0.59 23.30 4.77
N PHE A 108 -0.47 22.90 5.48
CA PHE A 108 -0.53 21.61 6.18
C PHE A 108 -1.05 20.52 5.24
N LEU A 109 -0.15 19.60 4.86
CA LEU A 109 -0.37 18.57 3.84
C LEU A 109 -1.19 17.36 4.33
N GLU A 110 -1.64 17.31 5.59
CA GLU A 110 -2.64 16.31 5.98
C GLU A 110 -4.07 16.70 5.57
N SER A 111 -4.24 17.81 4.83
CA SER A 111 -5.52 18.27 4.31
C SER A 111 -5.72 17.83 2.87
N ASP A 112 -6.80 17.09 2.58
CA ASP A 112 -7.08 16.57 1.24
C ASP A 112 -7.27 17.68 0.18
N PRO A 113 -7.96 18.81 0.45
CA PRO A 113 -7.99 19.94 -0.48
C PRO A 113 -6.60 20.50 -0.78
N VAL A 114 -5.76 20.67 0.25
CA VAL A 114 -4.39 21.17 0.11
C VAL A 114 -3.53 20.22 -0.72
N LEU A 115 -3.60 18.92 -0.44
CA LEU A 115 -2.91 17.91 -1.25
C LEU A 115 -3.37 17.96 -2.70
N GLY A 116 -4.66 18.22 -2.93
CA GLY A 116 -5.20 18.40 -4.26
C GLY A 116 -4.56 19.52 -5.04
N ASP A 117 -4.49 20.70 -4.45
CA ASP A 117 -3.89 21.87 -5.09
C ASP A 117 -2.39 21.66 -5.35
N VAL A 118 -1.70 21.02 -4.41
CA VAL A 118 -0.27 20.71 -4.54
C VAL A 118 -0.04 19.67 -5.64
N ASP A 119 -0.86 18.62 -5.68
CA ASP A 119 -0.81 17.60 -6.73
C ASP A 119 -1.09 18.18 -8.11
N GLU A 120 -2.13 19.01 -8.24
CA GLU A 120 -2.46 19.71 -9.48
C GLU A 120 -1.30 20.63 -9.93
N HIS A 121 -0.71 21.39 -9.01
CA HIS A 121 0.45 22.24 -9.31
C HIS A 121 1.63 21.44 -9.88
N PHE A 122 1.85 20.23 -9.37
CA PHE A 122 2.89 19.31 -9.84
C PHE A 122 2.38 18.28 -10.86
N ALA A 123 1.48 18.70 -11.74
CA ALA A 123 0.99 17.93 -12.90
C ALA A 123 0.33 16.58 -12.53
N GLY A 124 -0.37 16.53 -11.39
CA GLY A 124 -1.05 15.33 -10.89
C GLY A 124 -0.11 14.29 -10.29
N ASN A 125 1.15 14.66 -10.01
CA ASN A 125 2.07 13.81 -9.28
C ASN A 125 3.06 14.59 -8.41
N TYR A 126 2.59 15.14 -7.30
CA TYR A 126 3.49 15.86 -6.38
C TYR A 126 4.55 14.99 -5.71
N LEU A 127 4.32 13.66 -5.63
CA LEU A 127 5.29 12.72 -5.06
C LEU A 127 6.46 12.45 -6.00
N ASN A 128 6.36 12.83 -7.28
CA ASN A 128 7.34 12.53 -8.32
C ASN A 128 7.68 11.03 -8.46
N GLU A 129 6.86 10.14 -7.91
CA GLU A 129 7.11 8.69 -7.84
C GLU A 129 5.82 7.88 -8.05
N GLU A 130 5.95 6.57 -8.29
CA GLU A 130 4.81 5.66 -8.39
C GLU A 130 4.37 5.16 -7.01
N THR A 131 3.06 5.23 -6.72
CA THR A 131 2.51 4.62 -5.50
C THR A 131 2.15 3.16 -5.72
N ILE A 132 2.15 2.37 -4.64
CA ILE A 132 1.80 0.96 -4.68
C ILE A 132 0.38 0.71 -5.21
N LEU A 133 -0.58 1.61 -4.93
CA LEU A 133 -1.94 1.45 -5.45
C LEU A 133 -2.02 1.85 -6.92
N LYS A 134 -1.29 2.88 -7.37
CA LYS A 134 -1.17 3.20 -8.80
C LYS A 134 -0.55 2.03 -9.57
N ALA A 135 0.55 1.45 -9.04
CA ALA A 135 1.21 0.29 -9.63
C ALA A 135 0.27 -0.93 -9.70
N ALA A 136 -0.48 -1.20 -8.63
CA ALA A 136 -1.44 -2.30 -8.57
C ALA A 136 -2.58 -2.10 -9.60
N ARG A 137 -3.17 -0.90 -9.67
CA ARG A 137 -4.20 -0.57 -10.66
C ARG A 137 -3.67 -0.72 -12.09
N ALA A 138 -2.45 -0.28 -12.38
CA ALA A 138 -1.82 -0.46 -13.69
C ALA A 138 -1.62 -1.94 -14.09
N LYS A 139 -1.71 -2.87 -13.12
CA LYS A 139 -1.69 -4.33 -13.33
C LYS A 139 -3.09 -4.98 -13.29
N GLY A 140 -4.15 -4.19 -13.23
CA GLY A 140 -5.54 -4.66 -13.24
C GLY A 140 -6.05 -5.15 -11.88
N PHE A 141 -5.37 -4.80 -10.78
CA PHE A 141 -5.92 -5.05 -9.44
C PHE A 141 -6.95 -3.99 -9.08
N SER A 142 -8.05 -4.40 -8.45
CA SER A 142 -8.96 -3.47 -7.77
C SER A 142 -8.29 -2.93 -6.51
N THR A 143 -8.18 -1.61 -6.40
CA THR A 143 -7.57 -0.93 -5.26
C THR A 143 -8.60 -0.13 -4.47
N ALA A 144 -8.34 0.04 -3.17
CA ALA A 144 -9.10 0.94 -2.32
C ALA A 144 -8.16 1.49 -1.23
N SER A 145 -8.29 2.78 -0.93
CA SER A 145 -7.66 3.41 0.23
C SER A 145 -8.74 3.94 1.17
N ILE A 146 -8.66 3.58 2.46
CA ILE A 146 -9.62 3.97 3.49
C ILE A 146 -8.85 4.36 4.73
N GLY A 147 -9.09 5.57 5.23
CA GLY A 147 -8.49 6.01 6.48
C GLY A 147 -8.62 7.51 6.71
N LYS A 148 -7.72 8.05 7.54
CA LYS A 148 -7.62 9.48 7.87
C LYS A 148 -7.19 10.31 6.64
N LEU A 149 -7.77 11.50 6.49
CA LEU A 149 -7.37 12.54 5.53
C LEU A 149 -5.87 12.82 5.58
N GLY A 150 -5.25 13.05 4.43
CA GLY A 150 -3.79 13.18 4.32
C GLY A 150 -3.13 11.86 3.94
N PRO A 151 -2.62 11.07 4.90
CA PRO A 151 -1.75 9.94 4.60
C PRO A 151 -2.47 8.81 3.87
N SER A 152 -3.80 8.66 4.00
CA SER A 152 -4.55 7.65 3.22
C SER A 152 -4.66 8.08 1.76
N LEU A 153 -4.85 9.37 1.51
CA LEU A 153 -4.93 9.91 0.15
C LEU A 153 -3.59 9.75 -0.59
N VAL A 154 -2.46 9.88 0.11
CA VAL A 154 -1.11 9.70 -0.46
C VAL A 154 -0.95 8.36 -1.18
N PHE A 155 -1.55 7.27 -0.68
CA PHE A 155 -1.44 5.96 -1.33
C PHE A 155 -2.11 5.92 -2.71
N ASP A 156 -3.10 6.76 -2.99
CA ASP A 156 -3.81 6.82 -4.27
C ASP A 156 -4.15 8.25 -4.73
N HIS A 157 -3.21 9.17 -4.59
CA HIS A 157 -3.42 10.59 -4.92
C HIS A 157 -3.77 10.82 -6.39
N THR A 158 -3.43 9.87 -7.28
CA THR A 158 -3.79 9.93 -8.70
C THR A 158 -5.24 9.54 -9.03
N GLU A 159 -5.99 8.97 -8.08
CA GLU A 159 -7.41 8.58 -8.27
C GLU A 159 -8.30 9.03 -7.11
N ARG A 160 -8.27 10.33 -6.83
CA ARG A 160 -9.01 10.95 -5.70
C ARG A 160 -10.53 10.81 -5.82
N SER A 161 -11.05 10.67 -7.04
CA SER A 161 -12.48 10.59 -7.32
C SER A 161 -13.04 9.17 -7.24
N GLY A 162 -12.18 8.15 -7.31
CA GLY A 162 -12.59 6.74 -7.43
C GLY A 162 -13.39 6.43 -8.70
N GLN A 163 -13.30 7.25 -9.75
CA GLN A 163 -14.09 7.09 -10.99
C GLN A 163 -13.40 6.23 -12.05
N SER A 164 -12.11 5.96 -11.92
CA SER A 164 -11.36 5.13 -12.86
C SER A 164 -11.26 3.69 -12.34
N ASN A 165 -11.94 2.77 -13.02
CA ASN A 165 -11.80 1.32 -12.83
C ASN A 165 -10.98 0.72 -13.97
#